data_AF-A0A5N8WD63-F1
#
_entry.id   AF-A0A5N8WD63-F1
#
_cell.length_a   1.000
_cell.length_b   1.000
_cell.length_c   1.000
_cell.angle_alpha   90.00
_cell.angle_beta   90.00
_cell.angle_gamma   90.00
#
_symmetry.space_group_name_H-M   'P 1'
#
loop_
_entity.id
_entity.type
_entity.pdbx_description
1 polymer ?
#
loop_
_entity_poly.entity_id
_entity_poly.type
_entity_poly.pdbx_seq_one_letter_code
_entity_poly.pdbx_strand_id
1 'polypeptide(L)'
;MFHGQVPDPSLLQRLAPALGLHAADLFVIAGAPVPDDLAPVDANAGRCVPRLVEHAMFLSPEHRDELRRLVESLPQEEHARLPAPRPPKHEQYPAGPGALLLRMLRNRNLAWTGTATTFLLVTGRYWSASTYGMVGHGRKQLTPDLLLDFSAVLGIPAADLAALTDVALPDEPSAPKPTTTAGVAELIWDVRRLTADQLRQVGDIAESMRPGCLR
;
A
#
# COMPACT_ATOMS: atom_id res chain seq x y z
N MET A 1 13.44 13.47 26.35
CA MET A 1 12.08 14.00 26.12
C MET A 1 12.12 14.80 24.83
N PHE A 2 11.62 14.24 23.73
CA PHE A 2 11.40 15.05 22.53
C PHE A 2 10.09 15.80 22.72
N HIS A 3 10.16 17.12 22.87
CA HIS A 3 8.97 17.97 22.84
C HIS A 3 8.27 17.72 21.50
N GLY A 4 7.00 17.31 21.51
CA GLY A 4 6.23 16.84 20.35
C GLY A 4 5.99 17.88 19.25
N GLN A 5 7.05 18.45 18.72
CA GLN A 5 7.03 19.29 17.53
C GLN A 5 6.85 18.39 16.31
N VAL A 6 5.97 18.81 15.41
CA VAL A 6 5.78 18.15 14.11
C VAL A 6 7.12 18.20 13.37
N PRO A 7 7.68 17.07 12.93
CA PRO A 7 8.96 17.06 12.23
C PRO A 7 8.88 17.89 10.95
N ASP A 8 9.98 18.56 10.61
CA ASP A 8 10.09 19.32 9.36
C ASP A 8 9.85 18.39 8.15
N PRO A 9 8.90 18.72 7.24
CA PRO A 9 8.62 17.93 6.05
C PRO A 9 9.87 17.62 5.20
N SER A 10 10.79 18.58 5.07
CA SER A 10 12.01 18.40 4.28
C SER A 10 12.97 17.38 4.89
N LEU A 11 12.97 17.27 6.23
CA LEU A 11 13.74 16.27 6.95
C LEU A 11 13.14 14.89 6.75
N LEU A 12 11.82 14.74 6.87
CA LEU A 12 11.14 13.46 6.65
C LEU A 12 11.38 12.93 5.22
N GLN A 13 11.28 13.79 4.21
CA GLN A 13 11.55 13.36 2.82
C GLN A 13 13.00 12.89 2.63
N ARG A 14 13.99 13.54 3.25
CA ARG A 14 15.39 13.14 3.17
C ARG A 14 15.71 11.86 3.95
N LEU A 15 15.02 11.62 5.07
CA LEU A 15 15.25 10.43 5.90
C LEU A 15 14.62 9.17 5.33
N ALA A 16 13.49 9.29 4.62
CA ALA A 16 12.73 8.12 4.16
C ALA A 16 13.58 7.11 3.36
N PRO A 17 14.39 7.51 2.36
CA PRO A 17 15.26 6.57 1.64
C PRO A 17 16.30 5.89 2.53
N ALA A 18 16.88 6.61 3.50
CA ALA A 18 17.87 6.06 4.42
C ALA A 18 17.27 5.00 5.38
N LEU A 19 15.94 5.06 5.59
CA LEU A 19 15.19 4.09 6.37
C LEU A 19 14.56 2.98 5.50
N GLY A 20 14.79 3.00 4.18
CA GLY A 20 14.12 2.06 3.26
C GLY A 20 12.60 2.23 3.22
N LEU A 21 12.09 3.41 3.60
CA LEU A 21 10.68 3.71 3.63
C LEU A 21 10.30 4.67 2.51
N HIS A 22 9.05 4.57 2.06
CA HIS A 22 8.49 5.62 1.25
C HIS A 22 8.21 6.87 2.08
N ALA A 23 8.47 8.06 1.51
CA ALA A 23 8.30 9.32 2.23
C ALA A 23 6.90 9.47 2.85
N ALA A 24 5.83 9.20 2.11
CA ALA A 24 4.45 9.33 2.62
C ALA A 24 4.18 8.46 3.86
N ASP A 25 4.83 7.30 3.98
CA ASP A 25 4.67 6.42 5.14
C ASP A 25 5.43 6.93 6.34
N LEU A 26 6.60 7.52 6.13
CA LEU A 26 7.34 8.16 7.21
C LEU A 26 6.56 9.35 7.78
N PHE A 27 5.83 10.12 6.95
CA PHE A 27 4.88 11.13 7.45
C PHE A 27 3.79 10.51 8.33
N VAL A 28 3.20 9.39 7.90
CA VAL A 28 2.18 8.67 8.70
C VAL A 28 2.75 8.18 10.03
N ILE A 29 3.95 7.59 10.02
CA ILE A 29 4.65 7.10 11.21
C ILE A 29 4.97 8.25 12.17
N ALA A 30 5.40 9.39 11.64
CA ALA A 30 5.67 10.61 12.41
C ALA A 30 4.40 11.31 12.95
N GLY A 31 3.21 10.84 12.57
CA GLY A 31 1.94 11.52 12.90
C GLY A 31 1.79 12.88 12.20
N ALA A 32 2.57 13.13 11.15
CA ALA A 32 2.55 14.36 10.36
C ALA A 32 1.55 14.24 9.19
N PRO A 33 0.96 15.36 8.73
CA PRO A 33 0.13 15.36 7.53
C PRO A 33 0.98 14.97 6.31
N VAL A 34 0.47 14.04 5.50
CA VAL A 34 1.11 13.68 4.22
C VAL A 34 0.93 14.84 3.24
N PRO A 35 2.01 15.39 2.67
CA PRO A 35 1.93 16.40 1.61
C PRO A 35 1.10 15.94 0.40
N ASP A 36 0.33 16.84 -0.21
CA ASP A 36 -0.55 16.53 -1.35
C ASP A 36 0.22 15.95 -2.55
N ASP A 37 1.46 16.40 -2.78
CA ASP A 37 2.33 15.89 -3.84
C ASP A 37 2.76 14.44 -3.62
N LEU A 38 2.67 13.93 -2.39
CA LEU A 38 2.93 12.52 -2.06
C LEU A 38 1.66 11.65 -2.02
N ALA A 39 0.47 12.26 -2.05
CA ALA A 39 -0.81 11.54 -2.03
C ALA A 39 -1.09 10.83 -3.38
N PRO A 40 -1.96 9.80 -3.39
CA PRO A 40 -2.48 9.24 -4.62
C PRO A 40 -3.17 10.30 -5.49
N VAL A 41 -2.99 10.24 -6.81
CA VAL A 41 -3.47 11.29 -7.73
C VAL A 41 -4.97 11.20 -8.03
N ASP A 42 -5.50 9.98 -8.10
CA ASP A 42 -6.90 9.72 -8.44
C ASP A 42 -7.45 8.62 -7.53
N ALA A 43 -8.34 8.99 -6.61
CA ALA A 43 -8.96 8.05 -5.68
C ALA A 43 -9.78 6.94 -6.38
N ASN A 44 -10.26 7.18 -7.61
CA ASN A 44 -11.00 6.17 -8.37
C ASN A 44 -10.06 5.10 -8.96
N ALA A 45 -8.79 5.44 -9.23
CA ALA A 45 -7.79 4.49 -9.70
C ALA A 45 -7.59 3.32 -8.71
N GLY A 46 -7.81 3.55 -7.42
CA GLY A 46 -7.75 2.52 -6.38
C GLY A 46 -8.62 1.28 -6.64
N ARG A 47 -9.72 1.44 -7.40
CA ARG A 47 -10.61 0.34 -7.80
C ARG A 47 -9.96 -0.61 -8.82
N CYS A 48 -8.96 -0.15 -9.55
CA CYS A 48 -8.25 -0.92 -10.57
C CYS A 48 -7.04 -1.67 -10.00
N VAL A 49 -6.54 -1.28 -8.81
CA VAL A 49 -5.34 -1.88 -8.20
C VAL A 49 -5.49 -3.39 -7.99
N PRO A 50 -6.60 -3.94 -7.46
CA PRO A 50 -6.71 -5.38 -7.26
C PRO A 50 -6.63 -6.20 -8.56
N ARG A 51 -7.22 -5.71 -9.65
CA ARG A 51 -7.14 -6.37 -10.97
C ARG A 51 -5.72 -6.35 -11.52
N LEU A 52 -5.01 -5.22 -11.38
CA LEU A 52 -3.60 -5.14 -11.74
C LEU A 52 -2.76 -6.15 -10.94
N VAL A 53 -2.96 -6.20 -9.61
CA VAL A 53 -2.28 -7.15 -8.73
C VAL A 53 -2.54 -8.57 -9.15
N GLU A 54 -3.80 -8.92 -9.45
CA GLU A 54 -4.16 -10.24 -9.97
C GLU A 54 -3.33 -10.60 -11.21
N HIS A 55 -3.25 -9.72 -12.21
CA HIS A 55 -2.43 -9.97 -13.40
C HIS A 55 -0.94 -10.08 -13.06
N ALA A 56 -0.41 -9.17 -12.24
CA ALA A 56 1.00 -9.14 -11.84
C ALA A 56 1.43 -10.41 -11.08
N MET A 57 0.54 -11.03 -10.30
CA MET A 57 0.84 -12.28 -9.61
C MET A 57 1.15 -13.44 -10.57
N PHE A 58 0.62 -13.42 -11.80
CA PHE A 58 0.91 -14.41 -12.84
C PHE A 58 2.12 -14.07 -13.74
N LEU A 59 2.71 -12.89 -13.57
CA LEU A 59 3.89 -12.47 -14.33
C LEU A 59 5.17 -13.03 -13.72
N SER A 60 6.18 -13.29 -14.57
CA SER A 60 7.54 -13.53 -14.12
C SER A 60 8.16 -12.24 -13.54
N PRO A 61 9.23 -12.33 -12.74
CA PRO A 61 9.92 -11.15 -12.23
C PRO A 61 10.30 -10.14 -13.32
N GLU A 62 10.78 -10.62 -14.48
CA GLU A 62 11.22 -9.78 -15.59
C GLU A 62 10.06 -8.97 -16.19
N HIS A 63 8.89 -9.59 -16.37
CA HIS A 63 7.69 -8.90 -16.85
C HIS A 63 7.12 -7.94 -15.80
N ARG A 64 7.27 -8.23 -14.50
CA ARG A 64 6.92 -7.25 -13.45
C ARG A 64 7.83 -6.03 -13.50
N ASP A 65 9.13 -6.22 -13.71
CA ASP A 65 10.08 -5.11 -13.87
C ASP A 65 9.79 -4.30 -15.15
N GLU A 66 9.41 -4.95 -16.24
CA GLU A 66 8.97 -4.28 -17.46
C GLU A 66 7.70 -3.44 -17.21
N LEU A 67 6.73 -4.00 -16.51
CA LEU A 67 5.50 -3.29 -16.15
C LEU A 67 5.78 -2.09 -15.25
N ARG A 68 6.73 -2.19 -14.31
CA ARG A 68 7.15 -1.06 -13.47
C ARG A 68 7.85 0.03 -14.28
N ARG A 69 8.75 -0.33 -15.20
CA ARG A 69 9.36 0.63 -16.15
C ARG A 69 8.31 1.34 -16.99
N LEU A 70 7.27 0.64 -17.42
CA LEU A 70 6.13 1.26 -18.11
C LEU A 70 5.43 2.29 -17.22
N VAL A 71 5.09 1.92 -15.98
CA VAL A 71 4.46 2.83 -15.00
C VAL A 71 5.32 4.08 -14.79
N GLU A 72 6.64 3.93 -14.66
CA GLU A 72 7.59 5.04 -14.50
C GLU A 72 7.64 5.95 -15.74
N SER A 73 7.48 5.39 -16.95
CA SER A 73 7.50 6.14 -18.21
C SER A 73 6.23 6.92 -18.51
N LEU A 74 5.12 6.59 -17.85
CA LEU A 74 3.84 7.26 -18.09
C LEU A 74 3.89 8.70 -17.54
N PRO A 75 3.26 9.66 -18.24
CA PRO A 75 3.22 11.03 -17.77
C PRO A 75 2.53 11.07 -16.41
N GLN A 76 3.26 11.57 -15.42
CA GLN A 76 2.70 11.83 -14.11
C GLN A 76 1.88 13.12 -14.24
N GLU A 77 0.56 13.02 -14.18
CA GLU A 77 -0.29 14.21 -14.16
C GLU A 77 0.19 15.13 -13.03
N GLU A 78 0.42 16.40 -13.34
CA GLU A 78 0.59 17.40 -12.30
C GLU A 78 -0.65 17.31 -11.42
N HIS A 79 -0.44 17.02 -10.13
CA HIS A 79 -1.53 16.97 -9.17
C HIS A 79 -2.35 18.25 -9.37
N ALA A 80 -3.64 18.11 -9.69
CA ALA A 80 -4.51 19.27 -9.78
C ALA A 80 -4.27 20.09 -8.51
N ARG A 81 -4.10 21.42 -8.63
CA ARG A 81 -3.73 22.32 -7.51
C ARG A 81 -4.73 22.32 -6.33
N LEU A 82 -5.69 21.42 -6.35
CA LEU A 82 -6.69 21.18 -5.33
C LEU A 82 -6.13 20.19 -4.29
N PRO A 83 -6.34 20.45 -2.99
CA PRO A 83 -5.93 19.53 -1.94
C PRO A 83 -6.52 18.13 -2.13
N ALA A 84 -5.80 17.10 -1.68
CA ALA A 84 -6.31 15.75 -1.73
C ALA A 84 -7.65 15.65 -0.97
N PRO A 85 -8.67 14.96 -1.52
CA PRO A 85 -9.96 14.85 -0.87
C PRO A 85 -9.81 14.16 0.48
N ARG A 86 -10.47 14.73 1.49
CA ARG A 86 -10.48 14.15 2.84
C ARG A 86 -11.03 12.73 2.80
N PRO A 87 -10.48 11.81 3.62
CA PRO A 87 -11.04 10.48 3.81
C PRO A 87 -12.54 10.54 4.13
N PRO A 88 -13.35 9.61 3.61
CA PRO A 88 -14.73 9.46 4.07
C PRO A 88 -14.75 9.17 5.57
N LYS A 89 -15.83 9.54 6.27
CA LYS A 89 -15.91 9.47 7.74
C LYS A 89 -15.55 8.10 8.33
N HIS A 90 -15.91 7.02 7.64
CA HIS A 90 -15.61 5.66 8.09
C HIS A 90 -14.13 5.28 7.92
N GLU A 91 -13.34 6.05 7.19
CA GLU A 91 -11.87 5.87 7.09
C GLU A 91 -11.10 6.89 7.94
N GLN A 92 -11.80 7.67 8.77
CA GLN A 92 -11.18 8.60 9.72
C GLN A 92 -10.98 7.90 11.05
N TYR A 93 -9.83 7.27 11.20
CA TYR A 93 -9.51 6.48 12.39
C TYR A 93 -8.94 7.33 13.53
N PRO A 94 -9.26 7.00 14.80
CA PRO A 94 -8.51 7.48 15.95
C PRO A 94 -7.03 7.04 15.86
N ALA A 95 -6.12 7.71 16.58
CA ALA A 95 -4.73 7.29 16.62
C ALA A 95 -4.60 5.88 17.23
N GLY A 96 -3.79 5.02 16.60
CA GLY A 96 -3.52 3.66 17.06
C GLY A 96 -2.85 2.79 16.00
N PRO A 97 -2.41 1.56 16.36
CA PRO A 97 -1.67 0.68 15.46
C PRO A 97 -2.41 0.35 14.16
N GLY A 98 -3.68 -0.02 14.25
CA GLY A 98 -4.50 -0.30 13.07
C GLY A 98 -4.69 0.92 12.18
N ALA A 99 -4.88 2.10 12.77
CA ALA A 99 -5.03 3.36 12.05
C ALA A 99 -3.75 3.73 11.27
N LEU A 100 -2.58 3.51 11.87
CA LEU A 100 -1.29 3.73 11.22
C LEU A 100 -1.16 2.87 9.96
N LEU A 101 -1.45 1.57 10.06
CA LEU A 101 -1.37 0.65 8.92
C LEU A 101 -2.38 0.99 7.81
N LEU A 102 -3.62 1.34 8.15
CA LEU A 102 -4.62 1.73 7.15
C LEU A 102 -4.33 3.06 6.47
N ARG A 103 -3.68 4.00 7.16
CA ARG A 103 -3.21 5.25 6.54
C ARG A 103 -2.09 4.97 5.53
N MET A 104 -1.19 4.03 5.82
CA MET A 104 -0.18 3.61 4.84
C MET A 104 -0.80 2.86 3.64
N LEU A 105 -1.82 2.02 3.83
CA LEU A 105 -2.57 1.44 2.71
C LEU A 105 -3.31 2.49 1.87
N ARG A 106 -3.81 3.56 2.50
CA ARG A 106 -4.37 4.70 1.76
C ARG A 106 -3.31 5.35 0.88
N ASN A 107 -2.05 5.43 1.31
CA ASN A 107 -0.96 5.90 0.44
C ASN A 107 -0.77 4.98 -0.79
N ARG A 108 -1.22 3.72 -0.77
CA ARG A 108 -1.26 2.81 -1.94
C ARG A 108 -2.54 2.95 -2.77
N ASN A 109 -3.36 3.95 -2.46
CA ASN A 109 -4.69 4.13 -3.05
C ASN A 109 -5.65 2.96 -2.77
N LEU A 110 -5.46 2.24 -1.66
CA LEU A 110 -6.31 1.09 -1.28
C LEU A 110 -7.36 1.49 -0.24
N ALA A 111 -8.64 1.42 -0.63
CA ALA A 111 -9.79 1.45 0.28
C ALA A 111 -10.12 0.02 0.78
N TRP A 112 -10.97 -0.13 1.80
CA TRP A 112 -11.21 -1.42 2.48
C TRP A 112 -11.48 -2.62 1.57
N THR A 113 -12.33 -2.46 0.56
CA THR A 113 -12.63 -3.55 -0.38
C THR A 113 -11.42 -3.89 -1.25
N GLY A 114 -10.71 -2.87 -1.74
CA GLY A 114 -9.47 -3.06 -2.50
C GLY A 114 -8.41 -3.75 -1.64
N THR A 115 -8.25 -3.32 -0.39
CA THR A 115 -7.37 -3.97 0.60
C THR A 115 -7.70 -5.44 0.76
N ALA A 116 -8.97 -5.79 1.00
CA ALA A 116 -9.39 -7.18 1.20
C ALA A 116 -9.04 -8.07 0.00
N THR A 117 -9.32 -7.59 -1.22
CA THR A 117 -9.00 -8.33 -2.44
C THR A 117 -7.49 -8.43 -2.64
N THR A 118 -6.74 -7.33 -2.46
CA THR A 118 -5.28 -7.33 -2.60
C THR A 118 -4.61 -8.26 -1.60
N PHE A 119 -5.05 -8.29 -0.34
CA PHE A 119 -4.51 -9.20 0.68
C PHE A 119 -4.74 -10.66 0.28
N LEU A 120 -5.97 -11.00 -0.14
CA LEU A 120 -6.28 -12.34 -0.62
C LEU A 120 -5.37 -12.75 -1.80
N LEU A 121 -5.14 -11.86 -2.75
CA LEU A 121 -4.30 -12.13 -3.93
C LEU A 121 -2.81 -12.28 -3.56
N VAL A 122 -2.29 -11.44 -2.67
CA VAL A 122 -0.87 -11.38 -2.33
C VAL A 122 -0.48 -12.47 -1.32
N THR A 123 -1.35 -12.77 -0.36
CA THR A 123 -1.01 -13.64 0.79
C THR A 123 -1.81 -14.93 0.83
N GLY A 124 -2.86 -15.05 0.01
CA GLY A 124 -3.79 -16.19 0.04
C GLY A 124 -4.74 -16.17 1.24
N ARG A 125 -4.65 -15.20 2.14
CA ARG A 125 -5.52 -15.09 3.31
C ARG A 125 -6.63 -14.08 3.09
N TYR A 126 -7.86 -14.51 3.31
CA TYR A 126 -9.02 -13.63 3.24
C TYR A 126 -9.33 -12.98 4.59
N TRP A 127 -9.46 -11.66 4.58
CA TRP A 127 -10.09 -10.89 5.65
C TRP A 127 -11.24 -10.07 5.08
N SER A 128 -12.36 -9.99 5.79
CA SER A 128 -13.48 -9.16 5.33
C SER A 128 -13.10 -7.68 5.34
N ALA A 129 -13.63 -6.89 4.41
CA ALA A 129 -13.45 -5.43 4.36
C ALA A 129 -13.74 -4.76 5.72
N SER A 130 -14.80 -5.21 6.41
CA SER A 130 -15.16 -4.74 7.75
C SER A 130 -14.12 -5.02 8.83
N THR A 131 -13.32 -6.08 8.70
CA THR A 131 -12.25 -6.41 9.65
C THR A 131 -11.20 -5.32 9.66
N TYR A 132 -10.78 -4.83 8.51
CA TYR A 132 -9.87 -3.68 8.40
C TYR A 132 -10.48 -2.46 9.08
N GLY A 133 -11.74 -2.12 8.77
CA GLY A 133 -12.43 -1.03 9.45
C GLY A 133 -12.44 -1.16 10.98
N MET A 134 -12.75 -2.34 11.52
CA MET A 134 -12.73 -2.57 12.97
C MET A 134 -11.33 -2.43 13.58
N VAL A 135 -10.30 -2.96 12.91
CA VAL A 135 -8.90 -2.85 13.34
C VAL A 135 -8.41 -1.40 13.30
N GLY A 136 -8.73 -0.67 12.23
CA GLY A 136 -8.45 0.76 12.10
C GLY A 136 -9.02 1.58 13.25
N HIS A 137 -10.26 1.29 13.66
CA HIS A 137 -10.91 1.96 14.79
C HIS A 137 -10.51 1.42 16.16
N GLY A 138 -9.59 0.45 16.25
CA GLY A 138 -9.21 -0.18 17.52
C GLY A 138 -10.33 -1.02 18.16
N ARG A 139 -11.38 -1.36 17.42
CA ARG A 139 -12.50 -2.20 17.89
C ARG A 139 -12.19 -3.70 17.78
N LYS A 140 -11.17 -4.05 17.01
CA LYS A 140 -10.63 -5.40 16.88
C LYS A 140 -9.11 -5.33 16.98
N GLN A 141 -8.52 -6.29 17.67
CA GLN A 141 -7.07 -6.37 17.83
C GLN A 141 -6.40 -6.62 16.48
N LEU A 142 -5.26 -5.95 16.27
CA LEU A 142 -4.33 -6.27 15.19
C LEU A 142 -3.56 -7.54 15.56
N THR A 143 -3.81 -8.63 14.86
CA THR A 143 -3.18 -9.93 15.13
C THR A 143 -1.84 -10.04 14.41
N PRO A 144 -0.93 -10.94 14.85
CA PRO A 144 0.36 -11.15 14.18
C PRO A 144 0.21 -11.61 12.73
N ASP A 145 -0.74 -12.50 12.43
CA ASP A 145 -1.03 -12.92 11.05
C ASP A 145 -1.47 -11.75 10.16
N LEU A 146 -2.33 -10.88 10.69
CA LEU A 146 -2.79 -9.71 9.95
C LEU A 146 -1.62 -8.73 9.72
N LEU A 147 -0.71 -8.59 10.70
CA LEU A 147 0.50 -7.77 10.56
C LEU A 147 1.44 -8.30 9.46
N LEU A 148 1.60 -9.63 9.36
CA LEU A 148 2.36 -10.27 8.28
C LEU A 148 1.74 -9.98 6.91
N ASP A 149 0.41 -10.01 6.81
CA ASP A 149 -0.27 -9.67 5.56
C ASP A 149 -0.10 -8.18 5.19
N PHE A 150 -0.13 -7.28 6.19
CA PHE A 150 0.21 -5.87 5.99
C PHE A 150 1.64 -5.69 5.49
N SER A 151 2.61 -6.41 6.06
CA SER A 151 4.01 -6.37 5.63
C SER A 151 4.15 -6.70 4.14
N ALA A 152 3.50 -7.78 3.69
CA ALA A 152 3.55 -8.23 2.31
C ALA A 152 3.00 -7.20 1.31
N VAL A 153 1.92 -6.50 1.65
CA VAL A 153 1.27 -5.51 0.77
C VAL A 153 1.95 -4.14 0.84
N LEU A 154 2.47 -3.76 2.01
CA LEU A 154 3.14 -2.46 2.20
C LEU A 154 4.57 -2.45 1.68
N GLY A 155 5.21 -3.62 1.55
CA GLY A 155 6.64 -3.73 1.22
C GLY A 155 7.56 -3.40 2.40
N ILE A 156 7.02 -3.33 3.62
CA ILE A 156 7.77 -2.97 4.84
C ILE A 156 8.04 -4.26 5.62
N PRO A 157 9.28 -4.51 6.10
CA PRO A 157 9.58 -5.70 6.90
C PRO A 157 8.65 -5.86 8.10
N ALA A 158 8.19 -7.09 8.35
CA ALA A 158 7.26 -7.38 9.44
C ALA A 158 7.82 -6.98 10.81
N ALA A 159 9.13 -7.13 11.02
CA ALA A 159 9.80 -6.73 12.26
C ALA A 159 9.70 -5.21 12.51
N ASP A 160 9.79 -4.40 11.46
CA ASP A 160 9.65 -2.95 11.56
C ASP A 160 8.20 -2.59 11.88
N LEU A 161 7.23 -3.22 11.21
CA LEU A 161 5.81 -3.02 11.52
C LEU A 161 5.48 -3.49 12.94
N ALA A 162 6.07 -4.57 13.43
CA ALA A 162 5.92 -5.05 14.79
C ALA A 162 6.43 -4.01 15.81
N ALA A 163 7.62 -3.45 15.57
CA ALA A 163 8.17 -2.39 16.41
C ALA A 163 7.30 -1.12 16.42
N LEU A 164 6.69 -0.77 15.28
CA LEU A 164 5.79 0.38 15.17
C LEU A 164 4.41 0.16 15.82
N THR A 165 3.98 -1.09 15.94
CA THR A 165 2.62 -1.44 16.38
C THR A 165 2.55 -2.11 17.74
N ASP A 166 3.70 -2.44 18.33
CA ASP A 166 3.84 -3.20 19.58
C ASP A 166 3.16 -4.59 19.52
N VAL A 167 3.12 -5.18 18.33
CA VAL A 167 2.56 -6.52 18.10
C VAL A 167 3.70 -7.53 18.07
N ALA A 168 3.68 -8.49 18.99
CA ALA A 168 4.65 -9.57 19.01
C ALA A 168 4.47 -10.49 17.80
N LEU A 169 5.55 -10.73 17.05
CA LEU A 169 5.58 -11.73 15.98
C LEU A 169 5.89 -13.11 16.58
N PRO A 170 5.28 -14.19 16.07
CA PRO A 170 5.63 -15.55 16.46
C PRO A 170 7.01 -15.93 15.89
N ASP A 171 7.73 -16.80 16.59
CA ASP A 171 9.02 -17.34 16.13
C ASP A 171 8.89 -18.16 14.84
N GLU A 172 7.73 -18.80 14.62
CA GLU A 172 7.37 -19.49 13.39
C GLU A 172 6.03 -18.99 12.82
N PRO A 173 5.94 -18.66 11.51
CA PRO A 173 4.68 -18.26 10.90
C PRO A 173 3.66 -19.41 10.92
N SER A 174 2.41 -19.13 11.32
CA SER A 174 1.33 -20.14 11.36
C SER A 174 0.80 -20.60 9.98
N ALA A 175 1.28 -20.04 8.86
CA ALA A 175 0.80 -20.39 7.52
C ALA A 175 1.96 -20.45 6.50
N PRO A 176 1.76 -21.10 5.34
CA PRO A 176 2.82 -21.25 4.35
C PRO A 176 3.36 -19.89 3.91
N LYS A 177 4.67 -19.84 3.63
CA LYS A 177 5.34 -18.65 3.12
C LYS A 177 4.58 -18.12 1.89
N PRO A 178 4.31 -16.81 1.80
CA PRO A 178 3.63 -16.25 0.64
C PRO A 178 4.35 -16.67 -0.64
N THR A 179 3.56 -16.99 -1.68
CA THR A 179 4.06 -17.16 -3.05
C THR A 179 4.94 -15.96 -3.41
N THR A 180 6.00 -16.12 -4.19
CA THR A 180 6.97 -15.05 -4.47
C THR A 180 6.29 -13.77 -5.02
N THR A 181 6.06 -12.81 -4.13
CA THR A 181 5.44 -11.49 -4.36
C THR A 181 6.47 -10.41 -4.67
N ALA A 182 7.72 -10.80 -4.95
CA ALA A 182 8.78 -9.88 -5.29
C ALA A 182 8.33 -8.90 -6.38
N GLY A 183 8.48 -7.59 -6.11
CA GLY A 183 8.08 -6.50 -6.98
C GLY A 183 6.60 -6.09 -6.93
N VAL A 184 5.70 -6.86 -6.30
CA VAL A 184 4.27 -6.54 -6.27
C VAL A 184 3.95 -5.38 -5.34
N ALA A 185 4.55 -5.35 -4.15
CA ALA A 185 4.39 -4.22 -3.22
C ALA A 185 4.88 -2.90 -3.84
N GLU A 186 6.03 -2.95 -4.53
CA GLU A 186 6.58 -1.81 -5.27
C GLU A 186 5.66 -1.39 -6.42
N LEU A 187 5.12 -2.35 -7.20
CA LEU A 187 4.16 -2.04 -8.25
C LEU A 187 2.91 -1.36 -7.69
N ILE A 188 2.35 -1.86 -6.57
CA ILE A 188 1.21 -1.24 -5.88
C ILE A 188 1.55 0.19 -5.46
N TRP A 189 2.77 0.41 -4.99
CA TRP A 189 3.25 1.74 -4.65
C TRP A 189 3.33 2.65 -5.88
N ASP A 190 4.00 2.22 -6.94
CA ASP A 190 4.29 3.00 -8.14
C ASP A 190 3.00 3.49 -8.82
N VAL A 191 1.96 2.66 -8.87
CA VAL A 191 0.71 2.97 -9.57
C VAL A 191 -0.21 3.96 -8.84
N ARG A 192 0.05 4.29 -7.57
CA ARG A 192 -0.79 5.26 -6.83
C ARG A 192 -0.84 6.64 -7.50
N ARG A 193 0.15 6.93 -8.33
CA ARG A 193 0.32 8.20 -9.04
C ARG A 193 -0.27 8.19 -10.45
N LEU A 194 -0.91 7.10 -10.86
CA LEU A 194 -1.63 7.01 -12.12
C LEU A 194 -3.11 7.36 -11.96
N THR A 195 -3.67 7.94 -13.00
CA THR A 195 -5.12 8.10 -13.15
C THR A 195 -5.81 6.75 -13.36
N ALA A 196 -7.13 6.69 -13.18
CA ALA A 196 -7.89 5.47 -13.42
C ALA A 196 -7.75 4.93 -14.86
N ASP A 197 -7.61 5.81 -15.85
CA ASP A 197 -7.46 5.41 -17.24
C ASP A 197 -6.06 4.86 -17.54
N GLN A 198 -5.01 5.53 -17.05
CA GLN A 198 -3.64 5.03 -17.13
C GLN A 198 -3.50 3.68 -16.43
N LEU A 199 -4.06 3.54 -15.22
CA LEU A 199 -3.99 2.28 -14.49
C LEU A 199 -4.76 1.15 -15.18
N ARG A 200 -5.88 1.45 -15.86
CA ARG A 200 -6.58 0.48 -16.70
C ARG A 200 -5.73 0.02 -17.87
N GLN A 201 -5.08 0.96 -18.58
CA GLN A 201 -4.16 0.66 -19.67
C GLN A 201 -3.00 -0.24 -19.20
N VAL A 202 -2.38 0.08 -18.06
CA VAL A 202 -1.33 -0.74 -17.46
C VAL A 202 -1.86 -2.15 -17.13
N GLY A 203 -3.09 -2.24 -16.60
CA GLY A 203 -3.77 -3.52 -16.36
C GLY A 203 -3.97 -4.35 -17.62
N ASP A 204 -4.43 -3.75 -18.71
CA ASP A 204 -4.62 -4.43 -20.00
C ASP A 204 -3.30 -4.93 -20.59
N ILE A 205 -2.21 -4.16 -20.41
CA ILE A 205 -0.87 -4.57 -20.82
C ILE A 205 -0.38 -5.74 -19.95
N ALA A 206 -0.53 -5.65 -18.63
CA ALA A 206 -0.19 -6.74 -17.72
C ALA A 206 -0.94 -8.04 -18.05
N GLU A 207 -2.21 -7.93 -18.44
CA GLU A 207 -3.01 -9.06 -18.91
C GLU A 207 -2.42 -9.70 -20.18
N SER A 208 -1.98 -8.88 -21.14
CA SER A 208 -1.36 -9.35 -22.40
C SER A 208 0.00 -10.05 -22.21
N MET A 209 0.74 -9.71 -21.13
CA MET A 209 2.02 -10.33 -20.79
C MET A 209 1.87 -11.73 -20.16
N ARG A 210 0.64 -12.15 -19.84
CA ARG A 210 0.40 -13.44 -19.16
C ARG A 210 0.67 -14.61 -20.12
N PRO A 211 1.36 -15.66 -19.65
CA PRO A 211 1.55 -16.87 -20.44
C PRO A 211 0.19 -17.49 -20.78
N GLY A 212 -0.05 -17.74 -22.07
CA GLY A 212 -1.32 -18.28 -22.59
C GLY A 212 -2.28 -17.25 -23.18
N CYS A 213 -1.96 -15.95 -23.12
CA CYS A 213 -2.71 -14.89 -23.80
C CYS A 213 -2.10 -14.56 -25.17
N LEU A 214 -1.82 -15.58 -25.99
CA LEU A 214 -1.60 -15.36 -27.43
C LEU A 214 -2.97 -15.22 -28.08
N ARG A 215 -3.26 -14.04 -28.66
CA ARG A 215 -4.37 -13.87 -29.58
C ARG A 215 -4.15 -14.64 -30.87
#